data_AF-Q9XFU6-F1
#
_entry.id   AF-Q9XFU6-F1
#
_cell.length_a   1.000
_cell.length_b   1.000
_cell.length_c   1.000
_cell.angle_alpha   90.00
_cell.angle_beta   90.00
_cell.angle_gamma   90.00
#
_symmetry.space_group_name_H-M   'P 1'
#
loop_
_entity.id
_entity.type
_entity.pdbx_description
1 polymer ?
#
loop_
_entity_poly.entity_id
_entity_poly.type
_entity_poly.pdbx_seq_one_letter_code
_entity_poly.pdbx_strand_id
1 'polypeptide(L)'
;MDESNATCGKRLDSIGVENTEENRRAYRDLLLSTPGLGQYISGAILFEETLYQSTKDGKTFVQVMNDQGIVPGIKVDKGLVPLVNSNGESWCMGLDGLDKRCAEYYKAGARFAKWRSVISIPAGPSIIAQRDCPTAWPATPPLPSPLAWCPSSSPRCCWTVTRTLTRLWRLPRTSGLRLSSTWPTTRSCSRVSC
;
A
#
# COMPACT_ATOMS: atom_id res chain seq x y z
N MET A 1 -4.90 5.68 -3.71
CA MET A 1 -5.80 6.48 -2.85
C MET A 1 -6.07 5.72 -1.56
N ASP A 2 -5.01 5.22 -0.94
CA ASP A 2 -5.08 4.33 0.22
C ASP A 2 -4.40 4.94 1.45
N GLU A 3 -4.23 6.26 1.43
CA GLU A 3 -3.79 7.01 2.58
C GLU A 3 -4.73 6.73 3.76
N SER A 4 -4.16 6.27 4.88
CA SER A 4 -4.90 6.14 6.13
C SER A 4 -5.40 7.52 6.59
N ASN A 5 -6.37 7.56 7.50
CA ASN A 5 -6.95 8.82 8.00
C ASN A 5 -5.87 9.77 8.54
N ALA A 6 -4.84 9.26 9.21
CA ALA A 6 -3.70 10.06 9.66
C ALA A 6 -2.83 10.58 8.49
N THR A 7 -2.60 9.77 7.45
CA THR A 7 -1.79 10.18 6.29
C THR A 7 -2.55 11.17 5.40
N CYS A 8 -3.86 10.96 5.25
CA CYS A 8 -4.75 11.88 4.55
C CYS A 8 -4.85 13.21 5.29
N GLY A 9 -4.95 13.19 6.63
CA GLY A 9 -4.90 14.38 7.48
C GLY A 9 -3.70 15.25 7.19
N LYS A 10 -2.48 14.70 7.23
CA LYS A 10 -1.25 15.45 6.89
C LYS A 10 -1.29 16.13 5.51
N ARG A 11 -1.98 15.53 4.54
CA ARG A 11 -2.14 16.14 3.21
C ARG A 11 -3.19 17.24 3.19
N LEU A 12 -4.30 17.06 3.89
CA LEU A 12 -5.34 18.08 4.04
C LEU A 12 -4.80 19.27 4.86
N ASP A 13 -4.05 19.01 5.93
CA ASP A 13 -3.41 20.04 6.75
C ASP A 13 -2.45 20.91 5.93
N SER A 14 -1.73 20.31 4.96
CA SER A 14 -0.80 21.05 4.10
C SER A 14 -1.46 22.08 3.19
N ILE A 15 -2.78 21.97 2.99
CA ILE A 15 -3.61 22.91 2.22
C ILE A 15 -4.61 23.66 3.12
N GLY A 16 -4.47 23.56 4.45
CA GLY A 16 -5.33 24.26 5.41
C GLY A 16 -6.75 23.71 5.51
N VAL A 17 -6.99 22.45 5.14
CA VAL A 17 -8.30 21.80 5.20
C VAL A 17 -8.37 20.86 6.40
N GLU A 18 -9.45 20.92 7.17
CA GLU A 18 -9.66 20.04 8.33
C GLU A 18 -9.85 18.58 7.92
N ASN A 19 -9.30 17.65 8.70
CA ASN A 19 -9.42 16.20 8.48
C ASN A 19 -10.76 15.62 8.95
N THR A 20 -11.86 16.03 8.34
CA THR A 20 -13.20 15.44 8.55
C THR A 20 -13.47 14.31 7.57
N GLU A 21 -14.39 13.40 7.90
CA GLU A 21 -14.81 12.33 6.98
C GLU A 21 -15.36 12.88 5.67
N GLU A 22 -16.19 13.93 5.76
CA GLU A 22 -16.76 14.60 4.60
C GLU A 22 -15.68 15.16 3.66
N ASN A 23 -14.62 15.76 4.20
CA ASN A 23 -13.52 16.30 3.41
C ASN A 23 -12.69 15.17 2.76
N ARG A 24 -12.46 14.07 3.49
CA ARG A 24 -11.80 12.87 2.91
C ARG A 24 -12.64 12.27 1.79
N ARG A 25 -13.95 12.14 2.00
CA ARG A 25 -14.90 11.63 0.98
C ARG A 25 -14.90 12.54 -0.24
N ALA A 26 -15.06 13.86 -0.07
CA ALA A 26 -15.06 14.84 -1.16
C ALA A 26 -13.76 14.82 -1.95
N TYR A 27 -12.61 14.69 -1.28
CA TYR A 27 -11.32 14.53 -1.94
C TYR A 27 -11.24 13.26 -2.81
N ARG A 28 -11.76 12.13 -2.32
CA ARG A 28 -11.81 10.88 -3.09
C ARG A 28 -12.82 10.93 -4.23
N ASP A 29 -13.95 11.56 -4.00
CA ASP A 29 -15.00 11.77 -4.98
C ASP A 29 -14.46 12.58 -6.15
N LEU A 30 -13.76 13.69 -5.88
CA LEU A 30 -13.09 14.51 -6.90
C LEU A 30 -12.15 13.67 -7.78
N LEU A 31 -11.34 12.80 -7.17
CA LEU A 31 -10.38 11.97 -7.91
C LEU A 31 -11.09 10.90 -8.75
N LEU A 32 -12.09 10.22 -8.20
CA LEU A 32 -12.77 9.11 -8.87
C LEU A 32 -13.78 9.56 -9.93
N SER A 33 -14.43 10.70 -9.73
CA SER A 33 -15.43 11.26 -10.66
C SER A 33 -14.81 11.97 -11.87
N THR A 34 -13.48 12.07 -11.94
CA THR A 34 -12.79 12.73 -13.07
C THR A 34 -13.13 12.03 -14.40
N PRO A 35 -13.69 12.75 -15.39
CA PRO A 35 -14.08 12.15 -16.67
C PRO A 35 -12.88 11.56 -17.41
N GLY A 36 -13.04 10.34 -17.95
CA GLY A 36 -12.01 9.68 -18.77
C GLY A 36 -10.85 9.07 -17.98
N LEU A 37 -10.88 9.08 -16.64
CA LEU A 37 -9.80 8.54 -15.80
C LEU A 37 -9.46 7.07 -16.13
N GLY A 38 -10.49 6.26 -16.41
CA GLY A 38 -10.34 4.84 -16.74
C GLY A 38 -9.53 4.54 -18.01
N GLN A 39 -9.32 5.53 -18.88
CA GLN A 39 -8.47 5.34 -20.08
C GLN A 39 -6.98 5.19 -19.71
N TYR A 40 -6.57 5.74 -18.56
CA TYR A 40 -5.18 5.80 -18.14
C TYR A 40 -4.91 4.96 -16.89
N ILE A 41 -5.93 4.72 -16.07
CA ILE A 41 -5.81 4.04 -14.79
C ILE A 41 -6.54 2.70 -14.84
N SER A 42 -5.78 1.60 -14.81
CA SER A 42 -6.34 0.24 -14.79
C SER A 42 -6.88 -0.17 -13.42
N GLY A 43 -6.40 0.44 -12.34
CA GLY A 43 -6.84 0.12 -11.00
C GLY A 43 -6.44 1.18 -9.98
N ALA A 44 -7.28 1.34 -8.96
CA ALA A 44 -6.99 2.26 -7.85
C ALA A 44 -7.10 1.52 -6.51
N ILE A 45 -6.13 1.79 -5.63
CA ILE A 45 -6.08 1.21 -4.29
C ILE A 45 -6.78 2.17 -3.34
N LEU A 46 -7.73 1.63 -2.58
CA LEU A 46 -8.56 2.32 -1.61
C LEU A 46 -8.14 1.99 -0.18
N PHE A 47 -8.46 2.90 0.73
CA PHE A 47 -8.49 2.63 2.16
C PHE A 47 -9.86 2.04 2.55
N GLU A 48 -9.92 1.34 3.68
CA GLU A 48 -11.14 0.65 4.14
C GLU A 48 -12.34 1.59 4.27
N GLU A 49 -12.14 2.79 4.83
CA GLU A 49 -13.18 3.83 4.89
C GLU A 49 -13.71 4.17 3.49
N THR A 50 -12.83 4.38 2.51
CA THR A 50 -13.20 4.74 1.13
C THR A 50 -13.88 3.60 0.38
N LEU A 51 -13.60 2.34 0.72
CA LEU A 51 -14.24 1.19 0.05
C LEU A 51 -15.76 1.16 0.29
N TYR A 52 -16.18 1.59 1.49
CA TYR A 52 -17.59 1.60 1.90
C TYR A 52 -18.27 2.96 1.78
N GLN A 53 -17.54 3.98 1.32
CA GLN A 53 -18.10 5.31 1.06
C GLN A 53 -18.83 5.38 -0.29
N SER A 54 -19.73 6.36 -0.36
CA SER A 54 -20.49 6.71 -1.56
C SER A 54 -20.24 8.15 -1.97
N THR A 55 -20.50 8.46 -3.23
CA THR A 55 -20.55 9.84 -3.74
C THR A 55 -21.74 10.59 -3.14
N LYS A 56 -21.77 11.91 -3.33
CA LYS A 56 -22.94 12.74 -2.95
C LYS A 56 -24.22 12.29 -3.67
N ASP A 57 -24.10 11.71 -4.85
CA ASP A 57 -25.20 11.20 -5.66
C ASP A 57 -25.67 9.79 -5.24
N GLY A 58 -25.11 9.24 -4.18
CA GLY A 58 -25.51 7.95 -3.60
C GLY A 58 -24.92 6.71 -4.29
N LYS A 59 -24.09 6.87 -5.33
CA LYS A 59 -23.35 5.75 -5.94
C LYS A 59 -22.16 5.36 -5.07
N THR A 60 -21.90 4.06 -4.91
CA THR A 60 -20.70 3.64 -4.18
C THR A 60 -19.45 3.93 -5.00
N PHE A 61 -18.32 4.22 -4.35
CA PHE A 61 -17.07 4.47 -5.10
C PHE A 61 -16.64 3.27 -5.95
N VAL A 62 -16.95 2.06 -5.50
CA VAL A 62 -16.73 0.83 -6.26
C VAL A 62 -17.53 0.83 -7.58
N GLN A 63 -18.79 1.30 -7.56
CA GLN A 63 -19.60 1.43 -8.78
C GLN A 63 -19.00 2.46 -9.72
N VAL A 64 -18.62 3.64 -9.22
CA VAL A 64 -17.99 4.69 -10.04
C VAL A 64 -16.72 4.18 -10.73
N MET A 65 -15.91 3.41 -10.01
CA MET A 65 -14.71 2.78 -10.58
C MET A 65 -15.04 1.76 -11.67
N ASN A 66 -16.01 0.87 -11.40
CA ASN A 66 -16.42 -0.15 -12.37
C ASN A 66 -17.05 0.47 -13.64
N ASP A 67 -17.85 1.53 -13.50
CA ASP A 67 -18.46 2.26 -14.62
C ASP A 67 -17.39 2.83 -15.56
N GLN A 68 -16.21 3.17 -15.02
CA GLN A 68 -15.06 3.66 -15.79
C GLN A 68 -14.06 2.56 -16.17
N GLY A 69 -14.32 1.28 -15.84
CA GLY A 69 -13.40 0.17 -16.12
C GLY A 69 -12.17 0.11 -15.21
N ILE A 70 -12.17 0.84 -14.09
CA ILE A 70 -11.08 0.86 -13.11
C ILE A 70 -11.29 -0.28 -12.11
N VAL A 71 -10.27 -1.13 -11.93
CA VAL A 71 -10.34 -2.22 -10.97
C VAL A 71 -10.15 -1.68 -9.53
N PRO A 72 -11.06 -1.97 -8.59
CA PRO A 72 -10.89 -1.58 -7.19
C PRO A 72 -9.90 -2.49 -6.45
N GLY A 73 -8.95 -1.87 -5.76
CA GLY A 73 -8.00 -2.53 -4.87
C GLY A 73 -8.14 -2.06 -3.43
N ILE A 74 -7.73 -2.88 -2.46
CA ILE A 74 -7.86 -2.56 -1.03
C ILE A 74 -6.51 -2.68 -0.30
N LYS A 75 -6.18 -1.69 0.52
CA LYS A 75 -5.06 -1.81 1.45
C LYS A 75 -5.47 -2.69 2.64
N VAL A 76 -4.70 -3.75 2.91
CA VAL A 76 -5.04 -4.75 3.94
C VAL A 76 -4.10 -4.72 5.15
N ASP A 77 -2.96 -4.06 5.04
CA ASP A 77 -2.03 -3.89 6.14
C ASP A 77 -2.57 -2.93 7.22
N LYS A 78 -2.29 -3.24 8.49
CA LYS A 78 -2.69 -2.46 9.67
C LYS A 78 -1.59 -1.52 10.16
N GLY A 79 -0.62 -1.19 9.30
CA GLY A 79 0.47 -0.27 9.63
C GLY A 79 1.74 -0.97 10.12
N LEU A 80 2.72 -0.13 10.49
CA LEU A 80 4.06 -0.54 10.88
C LEU A 80 4.23 -0.45 12.39
N VAL A 81 4.87 -1.44 12.99
CA VAL A 81 5.24 -1.48 14.40
C VAL A 81 6.75 -1.68 14.53
N PRO A 82 7.42 -1.04 15.50
CA PRO A 82 8.85 -1.25 15.72
C PRO A 82 9.15 -2.72 15.95
N LEU A 83 10.19 -3.23 15.28
CA LEU A 83 10.67 -4.58 15.48
C LEU A 83 11.70 -4.57 16.63
N VAL A 84 11.38 -5.29 17.71
CA VAL A 84 12.26 -5.39 18.89
C VAL A 84 13.55 -6.12 18.49
N ASN A 85 14.70 -5.71 19.04
CA ASN A 85 16.03 -6.26 18.74
C ASN A 85 16.45 -6.12 17.26
N SER A 86 15.98 -5.07 16.59
CA SER A 86 16.39 -4.72 15.22
C SER A 86 17.12 -3.38 15.17
N ASN A 87 17.69 -3.04 14.01
CA ASN A 87 18.41 -1.79 13.78
C ASN A 87 17.45 -0.60 13.52
N GLY A 88 16.46 -0.42 14.40
CA GLY A 88 15.40 0.58 14.22
C GLY A 88 14.46 0.25 13.06
N GLU A 89 14.24 -1.05 12.80
CA GLU A 89 13.39 -1.53 11.73
C GLU A 89 11.94 -1.65 12.19
N SER A 90 11.03 -1.84 11.24
CA SER A 90 9.62 -2.01 11.53
C SER A 90 9.06 -3.18 10.74
N TRP A 91 8.18 -3.95 11.38
CA TRP A 91 7.41 -4.99 10.73
C TRP A 91 5.96 -4.52 10.55
N CYS A 92 5.23 -5.17 9.66
CA CYS A 92 3.90 -4.75 9.29
C CYS A 92 2.85 -5.71 9.86
N MET A 93 1.83 -5.16 10.52
CA MET A 93 0.77 -5.94 11.14
C MET A 93 -0.42 -6.16 10.19
N GLY A 94 -1.29 -7.11 10.54
CA GLY A 94 -2.58 -7.31 9.88
C GLY A 94 -2.82 -8.71 9.32
N LEU A 95 -1.99 -9.69 9.67
CA LEU A 95 -2.23 -11.09 9.28
C LEU A 95 -3.43 -11.69 10.04
N ASP A 96 -3.67 -11.23 11.26
CA ASP A 96 -4.79 -11.70 12.08
C ASP A 96 -6.13 -11.38 11.43
N GLY A 97 -6.90 -12.43 11.12
CA GLY A 97 -8.19 -12.34 10.44
C GLY A 97 -8.12 -11.81 9.01
N LEU A 98 -6.95 -11.82 8.37
CA LEU A 98 -6.77 -11.32 7.00
C LEU A 98 -7.66 -12.08 6.00
N ASP A 99 -7.86 -13.38 6.20
CA ASP A 99 -8.71 -14.24 5.38
C ASP A 99 -10.17 -13.77 5.36
N LYS A 100 -10.74 -13.51 6.55
CA LYS A 100 -12.11 -13.03 6.73
C LYS A 100 -12.29 -11.65 6.10
N ARG A 101 -11.36 -10.74 6.38
CA ARG A 101 -11.36 -9.38 5.80
C ARG A 101 -11.24 -9.41 4.27
N CYS A 102 -10.35 -10.23 3.72
CA CYS A 102 -10.22 -10.41 2.27
C CYS A 102 -11.53 -10.89 1.64
N ALA A 103 -12.25 -11.81 2.29
CA ALA A 103 -13.53 -12.30 1.80
C ALA A 103 -14.61 -11.20 1.81
N GLU A 104 -14.65 -10.37 2.85
CA GLU A 104 -15.55 -9.21 2.93
C GLU A 104 -15.23 -8.16 1.88
N TYR A 105 -13.96 -7.80 1.70
CA TYR A 105 -13.55 -6.85 0.65
C TYR A 105 -13.84 -7.35 -0.75
N TYR A 106 -13.73 -8.67 -1.00
CA TYR A 106 -14.11 -9.25 -2.28
C TYR A 106 -15.61 -9.10 -2.55
N LYS A 107 -16.45 -9.31 -1.52
CA LYS A 107 -17.91 -9.09 -1.59
C LYS A 107 -18.24 -7.61 -1.81
N ALA A 108 -17.52 -6.71 -1.15
CA ALA A 108 -17.64 -5.26 -1.36
C ALA A 108 -17.18 -4.79 -2.76
N GLY A 109 -16.49 -5.65 -3.51
CA GLY A 109 -16.16 -5.44 -4.92
C GLY A 109 -14.67 -5.31 -5.21
N ALA A 110 -13.79 -5.29 -4.21
CA ALA A 110 -12.35 -5.29 -4.42
C ALA A 110 -11.88 -6.55 -5.16
N ARG A 111 -10.85 -6.41 -5.99
CA ARG A 111 -10.29 -7.51 -6.80
C ARG A 111 -8.81 -7.76 -6.56
N PHE A 112 -8.11 -6.78 -6.01
CA PHE A 112 -6.73 -6.95 -5.58
C PHE A 112 -6.48 -6.27 -4.23
N ALA A 113 -5.43 -6.67 -3.55
CA ALA A 113 -5.06 -6.14 -2.25
C ALA A 113 -3.63 -5.63 -2.27
N LYS A 114 -3.35 -4.64 -1.41
CA LYS A 114 -2.04 -4.04 -1.19
C LYS A 114 -1.57 -4.27 0.23
N TRP A 115 -0.32 -4.70 0.36
CA TRP A 115 0.40 -4.73 1.63
C TRP A 115 1.74 -4.03 1.48
N ARG A 116 2.04 -3.13 2.42
CA ARG A 116 3.28 -2.36 2.44
C ARG A 116 4.22 -2.81 3.57
N SER A 117 5.45 -3.15 3.21
CA SER A 117 6.55 -3.36 4.16
C SER A 117 7.66 -2.34 3.93
N VAL A 118 8.36 -1.98 4.99
CA VAL A 118 9.44 -0.99 4.96
C VAL A 118 10.70 -1.64 5.50
N ILE A 119 11.78 -1.49 4.74
CA ILE A 119 13.10 -2.00 5.11
C ILE A 119 14.10 -0.82 5.10
N SER A 120 14.90 -0.72 6.15
CA SER A 120 15.94 0.30 6.29
C SER A 120 17.31 -0.28 5.91
N ILE A 121 18.05 0.39 5.03
CA ILE A 121 19.37 -0.03 4.54
C ILE A 121 20.60 0.62 5.25
N PRO A 122 20.53 1.71 6.05
CA PRO A 122 21.74 2.39 6.54
C PRO A 122 22.73 1.49 7.31
N ALA A 123 22.22 0.48 8.02
CA ALA A 123 23.03 -0.52 8.73
C ALA A 123 22.88 -1.94 8.13
N GLY A 124 22.29 -2.05 6.94
CA GLY A 124 21.78 -3.30 6.37
C GLY A 124 20.55 -3.82 7.11
N PRO A 125 19.59 -4.45 6.41
CA PRO A 125 18.44 -5.00 7.10
C PRO A 125 18.83 -6.22 7.93
N SER A 126 18.38 -6.27 9.18
CA SER A 126 18.67 -7.41 10.05
C SER A 126 18.10 -8.70 9.45
N ILE A 127 18.70 -9.84 9.80
CA ILE A 127 18.19 -11.14 9.37
C ILE A 127 16.72 -11.35 9.79
N ILE A 128 16.32 -10.73 10.90
CA ILE A 128 14.95 -10.77 11.43
C ILE A 128 14.02 -9.97 10.51
N ALA A 129 14.38 -8.74 10.16
CA ALA A 129 13.58 -7.93 9.25
C ALA A 129 13.50 -8.51 7.83
N GLN A 130 14.54 -9.20 7.36
CA GLN A 130 14.51 -9.93 6.08
C GLN A 130 13.52 -11.11 6.11
N ARG A 131 13.48 -11.85 7.23
CA ARG A 131 12.56 -12.99 7.44
C ARG A 131 11.11 -12.55 7.63
N ASP A 132 10.90 -11.49 8.38
CA ASP A 132 9.55 -10.99 8.69
C ASP A 132 8.96 -10.17 7.53
N CYS A 133 9.78 -9.80 6.54
CA CYS A 133 9.26 -9.19 5.32
C CYS A 133 8.39 -10.23 4.56
N PRO A 134 7.17 -9.87 4.13
CA PRO A 134 6.28 -10.77 3.38
C PRO A 134 6.87 -11.32 2.07
N THR A 135 8.03 -10.82 1.62
CA THR A 135 8.80 -11.38 0.52
C THR A 135 9.47 -12.72 0.85
N ALA A 136 9.53 -13.13 2.12
CA ALA A 136 10.00 -14.44 2.56
C ALA A 136 8.88 -15.51 2.64
N TRP A 137 7.63 -15.16 2.30
CA TRP A 137 6.54 -16.14 2.21
C TRP A 137 6.89 -17.20 1.15
N PRO A 138 6.67 -18.51 1.39
CA PRO A 138 7.11 -19.62 0.51
C PRO A 138 6.59 -19.61 -0.95
N ALA A 139 5.84 -18.59 -1.35
CA ALA A 139 5.29 -18.40 -2.70
C ALA A 139 6.02 -17.30 -3.50
N THR A 140 7.20 -16.84 -3.07
CA THR A 140 8.06 -15.93 -3.84
C THR A 140 9.22 -16.69 -4.49
N PRO A 141 9.53 -16.44 -5.78
CA PRO A 141 10.85 -16.80 -6.27
C PRO A 141 11.89 -16.04 -5.44
N PRO A 142 13.04 -16.65 -5.10
CA PRO A 142 14.08 -15.97 -4.34
C PRO A 142 14.44 -14.66 -5.05
N LEU A 143 14.64 -13.59 -4.27
CA LEU A 143 15.29 -12.40 -4.79
C LEU A 143 16.60 -12.86 -5.45
N PRO A 144 16.92 -12.40 -6.67
CA PRO A 144 18.26 -12.62 -7.18
C PRO A 144 19.26 -12.08 -6.14
N SER A 145 20.28 -12.88 -5.88
CA SER A 145 21.36 -12.64 -4.92
C SER A 145 22.03 -11.26 -5.11
N PRO A 146 22.85 -10.79 -4.15
CA PRO A 146 23.01 -9.38 -3.82
C PRO A 146 23.87 -8.61 -4.83
N LEU A 147 23.35 -8.26 -6.01
CA LEU A 147 24.09 -7.48 -6.99
C LEU A 147 23.20 -6.47 -7.73
N ALA A 148 23.16 -5.27 -7.17
CA ALA A 148 23.14 -4.03 -7.93
C ALA A 148 23.69 -2.91 -7.01
N TRP A 149 24.96 -3.06 -6.61
CA TRP A 149 25.72 -1.93 -6.09
C TRP A 149 25.89 -0.92 -7.24
N CYS A 150 25.40 0.30 -7.05
CA CYS A 150 25.73 1.42 -7.91
C CYS A 150 26.92 2.14 -7.24
N PRO A 151 28.16 2.00 -7.73
CA PRO A 151 29.31 2.64 -7.11
C PRO A 151 29.37 4.08 -7.63
N SER A 152 28.83 5.03 -6.87
CA SER A 152 29.18 6.45 -7.06
C SER A 152 30.00 6.91 -5.87
N SER A 153 31.30 6.98 -6.07
CA SER A 153 32.29 7.56 -5.17
C SER A 153 32.03 9.05 -4.94
N SER A 154 31.43 9.43 -3.81
CA SER A 154 31.63 10.77 -3.23
C SER A 154 31.57 10.70 -1.69
N PRO A 155 32.55 11.23 -0.94
CA PRO A 155 32.74 10.84 0.47
C PRO A 155 31.91 11.63 1.49
N ARG A 156 30.80 12.27 1.10
CA ARG A 156 30.11 13.26 1.96
C ARG A 156 28.58 13.23 1.88
N CYS A 157 27.98 12.06 1.73
CA CYS A 157 26.53 11.92 1.80
C CYS A 157 26.14 10.74 2.70
N CYS A 158 25.59 11.06 3.88
CA CYS A 158 24.92 10.07 4.74
C CYS A 158 23.56 9.76 4.10
N TRP A 159 23.49 8.71 3.28
CA TRP A 159 22.25 8.28 2.63
C TRP A 159 21.50 7.30 3.53
N THR A 160 20.40 7.74 4.15
CA THR A 160 19.41 6.80 4.70
C THR A 160 18.56 6.28 3.55
N VAL A 161 18.93 5.13 2.97
CA VAL A 161 18.10 4.48 1.95
C VAL A 161 17.03 3.64 2.63
N THR A 162 15.79 4.12 2.57
CA THR A 162 14.62 3.34 3.01
C THR A 162 13.93 2.77 1.78
N ARG A 163 13.88 1.44 1.66
CA ARG A 163 13.20 0.76 0.56
C ARG A 163 11.80 0.37 1.01
N THR A 164 10.80 0.86 0.29
CA THR A 164 9.40 0.43 0.50
C THR A 164 9.10 -0.68 -0.50
N LEU A 165 8.76 -1.85 0.02
CA LEU A 165 8.27 -2.99 -0.75
C LEU A 165 6.76 -3.02 -0.63
N THR A 166 6.07 -2.93 -1.76
CA THR A 166 4.63 -3.06 -1.83
C THR A 166 4.32 -4.31 -2.65
N ARG A 167 3.48 -5.19 -2.09
CA ARG A 167 3.01 -6.38 -2.79
C ARG A 167 1.54 -6.19 -3.11
N LEU A 168 1.21 -6.39 -4.38
CA LEU A 168 -0.17 -6.48 -4.83
C LEU A 168 -0.49 -7.93 -5.16
N TRP A 169 -1.64 -8.41 -4.72
CA TRP A 169 -2.13 -9.74 -5.09
C TRP A 169 -3.62 -9.72 -5.42
N ARG A 170 -4.03 -10.64 -6.29
CA ARG A 170 -5.45 -10.85 -6.57
C ARG A 170 -6.15 -11.44 -5.35
N LEU A 171 -7.32 -10.90 -5.01
CA LEU A 171 -8.14 -11.46 -3.95
C LEU A 171 -8.81 -12.76 -4.42
N PRO A 172 -8.74 -13.86 -3.65
CA PRO A 172 -9.32 -15.15 -4.02
C PRO A 172 -10.86 -15.11 -3.93
N ARG A 173 -11.53 -15.91 -4.78
CA ARG A 173 -13.00 -16.07 -4.79
C ARG A 173 -13.54 -16.96 -3.66
N THR A 174 -12.70 -17.81 -3.07
CA THR A 174 -13.04 -18.77 -2.01
C THR A 174 -12.00 -18.70 -0.88
N SER A 175 -12.36 -19.18 0.32
CA SER A 175 -11.43 -19.28 1.46
C SER A 175 -10.22 -20.14 1.06
N GLY A 176 -9.06 -19.47 0.95
CA GLY A 176 -7.83 -20.05 0.43
C GLY A 176 -7.03 -19.00 -0.33
N LEU A 177 -6.00 -18.44 0.31
CA LEU A 177 -5.04 -17.52 -0.31
C LEU A 177 -4.21 -18.26 -1.37
N ARG A 178 -4.75 -18.40 -2.58
CA ARG A 178 -3.97 -18.87 -3.74
C ARG A 178 -3.48 -17.65 -4.53
N LEU A 179 -2.25 -17.25 -4.26
CA LEU A 179 -1.52 -16.16 -4.92
C LEU A 179 -1.17 -16.57 -6.36
N SER A 180 -2.16 -16.55 -7.27
CA SER A 180 -1.95 -16.92 -8.68
C SER A 180 -1.29 -15.81 -9.51
N SER A 181 -1.34 -14.56 -9.04
CA SER A 181 -0.67 -13.42 -9.68
C SER A 181 -0.28 -12.37 -8.65
N THR A 182 0.99 -11.99 -8.65
CA THR A 182 1.54 -10.96 -7.76
C THR A 182 2.30 -9.91 -8.54
N TRP A 183 2.07 -8.64 -8.19
CA TRP A 183 2.73 -7.50 -8.84
C TRP A 183 3.64 -6.82 -7.83
N PRO A 184 4.97 -6.87 -8.02
CA PRO A 184 5.89 -6.16 -7.15
C PRO A 184 5.85 -4.65 -7.47
N THR A 185 5.77 -3.82 -6.43
CA THR A 185 5.98 -2.38 -6.54
C THR A 185 7.10 -1.99 -5.59
N THR A 186 8.25 -1.63 -6.15
CA THR A 186 9.43 -1.17 -5.41
C THR A 186 9.55 0.33 -5.53
N ARG A 187 9.67 1.04 -4.41
CA ARG A 187 10.05 2.47 -4.40
C ARG A 187 11.33 2.64 -3.61
N SER A 188 12.39 3.17 -4.24
CA SER A 188 13.52 3.78 -3.55
C SER A 188 13.10 5.20 -3.18
N CYS A 189 12.99 5.50 -1.88
CA CYS A 189 12.72 6.86 -1.43
C CYS A 189 14.05 7.50 -1.03
N SER A 190 14.37 8.66 -1.59
CA SER A 190 15.54 9.46 -1.21
C SER A 190 15.14 10.90 -0.90
N ARG A 191 15.40 11.30 0.35
CA ARG A 191 15.85 12.61 0.88
C ARG A 191 15.26 12.78 2.29
N VAL A 192 16.07 12.51 3.30
CA VAL A 192 15.88 13.08 4.65
C VAL A 192 16.91 14.19 4.74
N SER A 193 16.46 15.44 4.77
CA SER A 193 17.34 16.59 5.02
C SER A 193 17.87 16.47 6.45
N CYS A 194 19.20 16.58 6.61
CA CYS A 194 19.79 16.91 7.90
C CYS A 194 19.37 18.31 8.33
#